data_AF-A0A963JSQ7-F1
#
_entry.id   AF-A0A963JSQ7-F1
#
_cell.length_a   1.000
_cell.length_b   1.000
_cell.length_c   1.000
_cell.angle_alpha   90.00
_cell.angle_beta   90.00
_cell.angle_gamma   90.00
#
_symmetry.space_group_name_H-M   'P 1'
#
loop_
_entity.id
_entity.type
_entity.pdbx_description
1 polymer ?
#
loop_
_entity_poly.entity_id
_entity_poly.type
_entity_poly.pdbx_seq_one_letter_code
_entity_poly.pdbx_strand_id
1 'polypeptide(L)'
;MNLSFFRSCLNGSPWLRRCAVGVSCLLLLWALAWLAFPPMVRNQGEALASKALGRQVTIGRVQFLPWSLELSLHDVSIADARGQGFMLQVQRIYIDMELQSLWRLAPIADAVEVYAPVVHVAQLAPGHTDLDDVIEKLTQSGDTKATSTGFALYNIAVHGGALDFVDHSVNRTHEVRDLEFSLPFISNLKAQRQVKVVPRLAFRLNGSAFDSL
;
A
#
# COMPACT_ATOMS: atom_id res chain seq x y z
N MET A 1 24.83 -13.61 43.02
CA MET A 1 24.21 -14.14 41.78
C MET A 1 25.32 -14.28 40.74
N ASN A 2 25.82 -15.49 40.52
CA ASN A 2 27.19 -15.73 40.01
C ASN A 2 27.22 -15.80 38.47
N LEU A 3 27.87 -14.83 37.82
CA LEU A 3 28.09 -14.74 36.37
C LEU A 3 29.02 -15.85 35.81
N SER A 4 29.57 -16.70 36.68
CA SER A 4 30.46 -17.82 36.34
C SER A 4 29.72 -19.06 35.81
N PHE A 5 28.45 -19.27 36.19
CA PHE A 5 27.67 -20.42 35.73
C PHE A 5 27.33 -20.35 34.24
N PHE A 6 27.07 -19.14 33.72
CA PHE A 6 26.80 -18.92 32.29
C PHE A 6 28.04 -19.16 31.41
N ARG A 7 29.24 -18.90 31.92
CA ARG A 7 30.50 -19.16 31.20
C ARG A 7 30.83 -20.64 31.08
N SER A 8 30.36 -21.49 32.00
CA SER A 8 30.70 -22.91 32.02
C SER A 8 29.89 -23.76 31.02
N CYS A 9 28.68 -23.34 30.65
CA CYS A 9 27.87 -24.07 29.65
C CYS A 9 28.27 -23.81 28.19
N LEU A 10 29.05 -22.76 27.92
CA LEU A 10 29.52 -22.40 26.56
C LEU A 10 30.81 -23.11 26.15
N ASN A 11 31.58 -23.68 27.09
CA ASN A 11 32.90 -24.26 26.82
C ASN A 11 32.93 -25.78 26.61
N GLY A 12 31.79 -26.49 26.71
CA GLY A 12 31.77 -27.96 26.81
C GLY A 12 31.25 -28.75 25.60
N SER A 13 30.64 -28.14 24.58
CA SER A 13 30.07 -28.91 23.46
C SER A 13 30.27 -28.22 22.10
N PRO A 14 30.95 -28.88 21.14
CA PRO A 14 31.12 -28.36 19.78
C PRO A 14 29.78 -28.14 19.06
N TRP A 15 28.71 -28.81 19.54
CA TRP A 15 27.34 -28.64 19.02
C TRP A 15 26.74 -27.28 19.40
N LEU A 16 26.92 -26.81 20.65
CA LEU A 16 26.48 -25.47 21.07
C LEU A 16 27.16 -24.36 20.26
N ARG A 17 28.46 -24.49 19.98
CA ARG A 17 29.19 -23.53 19.14
C ARG A 17 28.69 -23.54 17.69
N ARG A 18 28.40 -24.71 17.12
CA ARG A 18 27.82 -24.84 15.77
C ARG A 18 26.41 -24.26 15.70
N CYS A 19 25.58 -24.49 16.71
CA CYS A 19 24.25 -23.87 16.82
C CYS A 19 24.35 -22.34 16.95
N ALA A 20 25.27 -21.82 17.77
CA ALA A 20 25.47 -20.38 17.93
C ALA A 20 25.91 -19.72 16.62
N VAL A 21 26.84 -20.34 15.87
CA VAL A 21 27.26 -19.86 14.55
C VAL A 21 26.10 -19.92 13.56
N GLY A 22 25.32 -21.00 13.54
CA GLY A 22 24.15 -21.13 12.67
C GLY A 22 23.10 -20.05 12.92
N VAL A 23 22.76 -19.81 14.19
CA VAL A 23 21.83 -18.73 14.59
C VAL A 23 22.40 -17.36 14.22
N SER A 24 23.69 -17.12 14.44
CA SER A 24 24.34 -15.87 14.07
C SER A 24 24.29 -15.62 12.56
N CYS A 25 24.56 -16.64 11.74
CA CYS A 25 24.44 -16.54 10.28
C CYS A 25 23.00 -16.27 9.85
N LEU A 26 22.03 -16.94 10.47
CA LEU A 26 20.60 -16.72 10.18
C LEU A 26 20.18 -15.28 10.50
N LEU A 27 20.56 -14.77 11.67
CA LEU A 27 20.26 -13.40 12.08
C LEU A 27 20.93 -12.37 11.16
N LEU A 28 22.17 -12.65 10.73
CA LEU A 28 22.89 -11.79 9.79
C LEU A 28 22.21 -11.78 8.41
N LEU A 29 21.83 -12.94 7.88
CA LEU A 29 21.07 -13.04 6.63
C LEU A 29 19.73 -12.33 6.74
N TRP A 30 19.04 -12.48 7.86
CA TRP A 30 17.76 -11.82 8.12
C TRP A 30 17.93 -10.29 8.17
N ALA A 31 18.97 -9.79 8.86
CA ALA A 31 19.28 -8.36 8.92
C ALA A 31 19.65 -7.78 7.54
N LEU A 32 20.43 -8.51 6.74
CA LEU A 32 20.77 -8.11 5.37
C LEU A 32 19.54 -8.10 4.47
N ALA A 33 18.67 -9.10 4.56
CA ALA A 33 17.43 -9.16 3.81
C ALA A 33 16.53 -7.96 4.17
N TRP A 34 16.41 -7.65 5.46
CA TRP A 34 15.65 -6.49 5.92
C TRP A 34 16.24 -5.17 5.41
N LEU A 35 17.57 -5.00 5.44
CA LEU A 35 18.22 -3.78 4.94
C LEU A 35 18.07 -3.63 3.41
N ALA A 36 18.09 -4.74 2.67
CA ALA A 36 17.92 -4.74 1.23
C ALA A 36 16.46 -4.60 0.78
N PHE A 37 15.49 -4.87 1.66
CA PHE A 37 14.07 -4.90 1.31
C PHE A 37 13.50 -3.52 0.90
N PRO A 38 13.68 -2.42 1.66
CA PRO A 38 13.15 -1.11 1.28
C PRO A 38 13.60 -0.60 -0.11
N PRO A 39 14.90 -0.60 -0.47
CA PRO A 39 15.30 -0.16 -1.81
C PRO A 39 14.80 -1.11 -2.90
N MET A 40 14.65 -2.40 -2.60
CA MET A 40 14.10 -3.37 -3.53
C MET A 40 12.62 -3.12 -3.83
N VAL A 41 11.81 -2.91 -2.78
CA VAL A 41 10.38 -2.57 -2.90
C VAL A 41 10.20 -1.25 -3.64
N ARG A 42 11.03 -0.25 -3.33
CA ARG A 42 10.99 1.04 -4.03
C ARG A 42 11.23 0.88 -5.53
N ASN A 43 12.37 0.29 -5.92
CA ASN A 43 12.77 0.23 -7.33
C ASN A 43 11.86 -0.72 -8.14
N GLN A 44 11.54 -1.90 -7.61
CA GLN A 44 10.66 -2.84 -8.30
C GLN A 44 9.21 -2.37 -8.28
N GLY A 45 8.75 -1.79 -7.18
CA GLY A 45 7.41 -1.22 -7.05
C GLY A 45 7.19 -0.07 -8.03
N GLU A 46 8.12 0.88 -8.11
CA GLU A 46 8.09 1.96 -9.11
C GLU A 46 8.04 1.40 -10.54
N ALA A 47 8.90 0.45 -10.88
CA ALA A 47 8.96 -0.12 -12.23
C ALA A 47 7.68 -0.90 -12.60
N LEU A 48 7.18 -1.75 -11.71
CA LEU A 48 5.97 -2.53 -11.93
C LEU A 48 4.72 -1.65 -11.98
N ALA A 49 4.59 -0.71 -11.04
CA ALA A 49 3.48 0.23 -11.01
C ALA A 49 3.50 1.12 -12.25
N SER A 50 4.67 1.61 -12.66
CA SER A 50 4.79 2.43 -13.87
C SER A 50 4.40 1.67 -15.13
N LYS A 51 4.80 0.40 -15.22
CA LYS A 51 4.42 -0.46 -16.34
C LYS A 51 2.91 -0.78 -16.34
N ALA A 52 2.33 -1.01 -15.17
CA ALA A 52 0.91 -1.34 -15.01
C ALA A 52 0.01 -0.13 -15.32
N LEU A 53 0.42 1.06 -14.89
CA LEU A 53 -0.34 2.30 -15.09
C LEU A 53 -0.02 3.01 -16.40
N GLY A 54 1.11 2.68 -17.05
CA GLY A 54 1.59 3.39 -18.24
C GLY A 54 2.16 4.78 -17.96
N ARG A 55 2.32 5.15 -16.69
CA ARG A 55 2.81 6.46 -16.24
C ARG A 55 3.93 6.32 -15.24
N GLN A 56 4.80 7.32 -15.14
CA GLN A 56 5.88 7.28 -14.17
C GLN A 56 5.32 7.34 -12.74
N VAL A 57 5.63 6.32 -11.95
CA VAL A 57 5.35 6.26 -10.51
C VAL A 57 6.65 6.47 -9.77
N THR A 58 6.62 7.33 -8.76
CA THR A 58 7.74 7.54 -7.84
C THR A 58 7.30 7.29 -6.41
N ILE A 59 8.20 6.71 -5.63
CA ILE A 59 8.01 6.40 -4.22
C ILE A 59 9.15 7.08 -3.45
N GLY A 60 8.80 7.97 -2.52
CA GLY A 60 9.78 8.68 -1.70
C GLY A 60 10.49 7.76 -0.73
N ARG A 61 9.81 7.39 0.36
CA ARG A 61 10.37 6.54 1.43
C ARG A 61 9.56 5.28 1.64
N VAL A 62 10.26 4.15 1.71
CA VAL A 62 9.69 2.86 2.11
C VAL A 62 10.15 2.54 3.53
N GLN A 63 9.20 2.23 4.41
CA GLN A 63 9.45 1.74 5.75
C GLN A 63 8.78 0.38 5.91
N PHE A 64 9.51 -0.57 6.47
CA PHE A 64 8.99 -1.92 6.69
C PHE A 64 9.37 -2.39 8.09
N LEU A 65 8.37 -2.80 8.87
CA LEU A 65 8.53 -3.37 10.20
C LEU A 65 8.33 -4.88 10.10
N PRO A 66 9.40 -5.69 10.09
CA PRO A 66 9.30 -7.11 9.78
C PRO A 66 8.61 -7.94 10.87
N TRP A 67 8.58 -7.45 12.11
CA TRP A 67 7.97 -8.17 13.24
C TRP A 67 6.45 -8.10 13.25
N SER A 68 5.89 -6.94 12.88
CA SER A 68 4.45 -6.74 12.70
C SER A 68 4.01 -6.89 11.25
N LEU A 69 4.94 -7.05 10.30
CA LEU A 69 4.69 -7.07 8.85
C LEU A 69 4.00 -5.81 8.32
N GLU A 70 4.28 -4.65 8.91
CA GLU A 70 3.75 -3.39 8.44
C GLU A 70 4.63 -2.78 7.36
N LEU A 71 4.00 -2.29 6.29
CA LEU A 71 4.64 -1.58 5.20
C LEU A 71 4.05 -0.16 5.12
N SER A 72 4.91 0.86 5.15
CA SER A 72 4.53 2.25 4.92
C SER A 72 5.29 2.82 3.74
N LEU A 73 4.57 3.25 2.71
CA LEU A 73 5.10 3.99 1.56
C LEU A 73 4.78 5.47 1.79
N HIS A 74 5.77 6.35 1.61
CA HIS A 74 5.61 7.79 1.76
C HIS A 74 5.92 8.51 0.46
N ASP A 75 5.23 9.63 0.26
CA ASP A 75 5.40 10.53 -0.87
C ASP A 75 5.31 9.78 -2.21
N VAL A 76 4.24 8.98 -2.35
CA VAL A 76 3.95 8.26 -3.59
C VAL A 76 3.34 9.25 -4.57
N SER A 77 3.91 9.36 -5.76
CA SER A 77 3.33 10.21 -6.82
C SER A 77 3.29 9.50 -8.15
N ILE A 78 2.23 9.79 -8.91
CA ILE A 78 2.05 9.33 -10.27
C ILE A 78 2.02 10.57 -11.16
N ALA A 79 2.91 10.60 -12.15
CA ALA A 79 3.01 11.70 -13.10
C ALA A 79 1.70 11.89 -13.89
N ASP A 80 1.45 13.11 -14.34
CA ASP A 80 0.42 13.37 -15.33
C ASP A 80 0.84 12.87 -16.74
N ALA A 81 -0.09 12.88 -17.70
CA ALA A 81 0.17 12.45 -19.07
C ALA A 81 1.34 13.22 -19.74
N ARG A 82 1.59 14.46 -19.30
CA ARG A 82 2.60 15.36 -19.88
C ARG A 82 3.95 15.30 -19.15
N GLY A 83 4.02 14.65 -17.99
CA GLY A 83 5.21 14.62 -17.13
C GLY A 83 5.57 15.97 -16.51
N GLN A 84 4.65 16.93 -16.47
CA GLN A 84 4.88 18.30 -15.97
C GLN A 84 4.30 18.52 -14.57
N GLY A 85 3.51 17.55 -14.07
CA GLY A 85 2.95 17.55 -12.73
C GLY A 85 2.66 16.15 -12.24
N PHE A 86 1.69 16.03 -11.34
CA PHE A 86 1.21 14.75 -10.83
C PHE A 86 -0.31 14.64 -11.05
N MET A 87 -0.77 13.45 -11.39
CA MET A 87 -2.20 13.12 -11.40
C MET A 87 -2.68 12.65 -10.02
N LEU A 88 -1.80 11.96 -9.30
CA LEU A 88 -2.05 11.41 -7.98
C LEU A 88 -0.81 11.64 -7.13
N GLN A 89 -1.01 12.20 -5.95
CA GLN A 89 0.00 12.24 -4.91
C GLN A 89 -0.60 11.70 -3.62
N VAL A 90 0.15 10.88 -2.90
CA VAL A 90 -0.27 10.32 -1.62
C VAL A 90 0.84 10.53 -0.62
N GLN A 91 0.49 11.14 0.52
CA GLN A 91 1.47 11.40 1.57
C GLN A 91 1.96 10.10 2.20
N ARG A 92 1.04 9.20 2.55
CA ARG A 92 1.37 7.89 3.12
C ARG A 92 0.36 6.81 2.73
N ILE A 93 0.87 5.66 2.33
CA ILE A 93 0.10 4.41 2.19
C ILE A 93 0.60 3.48 3.29
N TYR A 94 -0.28 3.08 4.19
CA TYR A 94 -0.02 2.13 5.25
C TYR A 94 -0.72 0.80 4.95
N ILE A 95 0.02 -0.30 5.06
CA ILE A 95 -0.45 -1.65 4.81
C ILE A 95 -0.02 -2.52 5.98
N ASP A 96 -0.98 -3.14 6.64
CA ASP A 96 -0.76 -4.13 7.70
C ASP A 96 -1.01 -5.53 7.12
N MET A 97 0.02 -6.37 7.08
CA MET A 97 -0.05 -7.70 6.51
C MET A 97 -0.10 -8.76 7.60
N GLU A 98 -0.99 -9.74 7.48
CA GLU A 98 -1.09 -10.78 8.51
C GLU A 98 -0.08 -11.91 8.27
N LEU A 99 0.61 -12.37 9.33
CA LEU A 99 1.55 -13.51 9.24
C LEU A 99 0.90 -14.78 8.66
N GLN A 100 -0.42 -14.94 8.87
CA GLN A 100 -1.21 -16.04 8.30
C GLN A 100 -1.24 -16.03 6.76
N SER A 101 -1.06 -14.86 6.12
CA SER A 101 -0.93 -14.71 4.67
C SER A 101 0.24 -15.55 4.13
N LEU A 102 1.37 -15.57 4.84
CA LEU A 102 2.55 -16.34 4.46
C LEU A 102 2.30 -17.85 4.49
N TRP A 103 1.52 -18.33 5.46
CA TRP A 103 1.16 -19.75 5.59
C TRP A 103 0.08 -20.19 4.59
N ARG A 104 -0.87 -19.31 4.27
CA ARG A 104 -1.97 -19.59 3.34
C ARG A 104 -1.62 -19.37 1.87
N LEU A 105 -0.44 -18.80 1.59
CA LEU A 105 0.01 -18.43 0.24
C LEU A 105 -1.01 -17.56 -0.50
N ALA A 106 -1.76 -16.74 0.25
CA ALA A 106 -2.82 -15.88 -0.24
C ALA A 106 -2.58 -14.46 0.28
N PRO A 107 -2.64 -13.42 -0.56
CA PRO A 107 -2.45 -12.05 -0.12
C PRO A 107 -3.61 -11.62 0.80
N ILE A 108 -3.31 -11.45 2.09
CA ILE A 108 -4.26 -10.98 3.10
C ILE A 108 -3.64 -9.75 3.77
N ALA A 109 -4.32 -8.61 3.67
CA ALA A 109 -3.97 -7.39 4.40
C ALA A 109 -5.08 -7.09 5.42
N ASP A 110 -4.70 -6.92 6.67
CA ASP A 110 -5.61 -6.63 7.77
C ASP A 110 -6.02 -5.14 7.82
N ALA A 111 -5.19 -4.25 7.26
CA ALA A 111 -5.53 -2.84 7.08
C ALA A 111 -4.86 -2.28 5.83
N VAL A 112 -5.57 -1.42 5.11
CA VAL A 112 -5.03 -0.61 4.00
C VAL A 112 -5.52 0.82 4.16
N GLU A 113 -4.62 1.70 4.57
CA GLU A 113 -4.94 3.09 4.87
C GLU A 113 -4.17 4.03 3.94
N VAL A 114 -4.89 5.00 3.37
CA VAL A 114 -4.34 5.99 2.45
C VAL A 114 -4.53 7.38 3.05
N TYR A 115 -3.42 8.05 3.35
CA TYR A 115 -3.40 9.34 4.02
C TYR A 115 -3.13 10.46 3.03
N ALA A 116 -3.99 11.47 3.09
CA ALA A 116 -3.97 12.68 2.26
C ALA A 116 -3.71 12.39 0.77
N PRO A 117 -4.51 11.52 0.11
CA PRO A 117 -4.43 11.39 -1.33
C PRO A 117 -4.94 12.66 -2.00
N VAL A 118 -4.16 13.23 -2.89
CA VAL A 118 -4.49 14.38 -3.75
C VAL A 118 -4.57 13.91 -5.18
N VAL A 119 -5.74 14.06 -5.79
CA VAL A 119 -6.00 13.66 -7.18
C VAL A 119 -6.29 14.91 -8.01
N HIS A 120 -5.65 15.01 -9.17
CA HIS A 120 -5.99 15.99 -10.19
C HIS A 120 -6.51 15.27 -11.42
N VAL A 121 -7.69 15.68 -11.89
CA VAL A 121 -8.34 15.15 -13.08
C VAL A 121 -8.76 16.31 -13.96
N ALA A 122 -8.42 16.26 -15.24
CA ALA A 122 -8.85 17.22 -16.23
C ALA A 122 -9.73 16.55 -17.28
N GLN A 123 -10.94 17.07 -17.48
CA GLN A 123 -11.79 16.66 -18.59
C GLN A 123 -11.39 17.43 -19.85
N LEU A 124 -10.90 16.70 -20.85
CA LEU A 124 -10.37 17.23 -22.10
C LEU A 124 -11.47 17.43 -23.15
N ALA A 125 -12.46 16.54 -23.15
CA ALA A 125 -13.66 16.61 -23.98
C ALA A 125 -14.85 16.00 -23.21
N PRO A 126 -16.10 16.24 -23.62
CA PRO A 126 -17.26 15.64 -22.94
C PRO A 126 -17.12 14.12 -22.82
N GLY A 127 -17.09 13.62 -21.58
CA GLY A 127 -16.90 12.20 -21.27
C GLY A 127 -15.47 11.66 -21.36
N HIS A 128 -14.49 12.48 -21.77
CA HIS A 128 -13.08 12.07 -21.91
C HIS A 128 -12.18 12.82 -20.94
N THR A 129 -11.46 12.07 -20.13
CA THR A 129 -10.55 12.60 -19.12
C THR A 129 -9.09 12.34 -19.46
N ASP A 130 -8.21 13.09 -18.83
CA ASP A 130 -6.78 12.83 -18.83
C ASP A 130 -6.39 11.57 -18.05
N LEU A 131 -7.33 10.74 -17.59
CA LEU A 131 -7.07 9.44 -16.97
C LEU A 131 -7.52 8.25 -17.83
N ASP A 132 -8.14 8.51 -18.98
CA ASP A 132 -8.73 7.47 -19.83
C ASP A 132 -7.68 6.41 -20.25
N ASP A 133 -6.43 6.83 -20.52
CA ASP A 133 -5.29 5.96 -20.85
C ASP A 133 -4.95 4.98 -19.72
N VAL A 134 -4.94 5.47 -18.47
CA VAL A 134 -4.65 4.66 -17.29
C VAL A 134 -5.78 3.66 -17.04
N ILE A 135 -7.03 4.12 -17.13
CA ILE A 135 -8.22 3.28 -16.94
C ILE A 135 -8.26 2.17 -18.00
N GLU A 136 -8.01 2.51 -19.26
CA GLU A 136 -7.95 1.55 -20.35
C GLU A 136 -6.85 0.51 -20.11
N LYS A 137 -5.65 0.96 -19.69
CA LYS A 137 -4.52 0.07 -19.42
C LYS A 137 -4.80 -0.93 -18.29
N LEU A 138 -5.42 -0.47 -17.22
CA LEU A 138 -5.80 -1.30 -16.08
C LEU A 138 -6.89 -2.31 -16.46
N THR A 139 -7.86 -1.89 -17.27
CA THR A 139 -8.96 -2.75 -17.73
C THR A 139 -8.45 -3.85 -18.66
N GLN A 140 -7.59 -3.52 -19.63
CA GLN A 140 -6.98 -4.49 -20.55
C GLN A 140 -6.10 -5.52 -19.83
N SER A 141 -5.43 -5.11 -18.75
CA SER A 141 -4.55 -6.02 -17.99
C SER A 141 -5.33 -7.07 -17.18
N GLY A 142 -6.61 -6.80 -16.86
CA GLY A 142 -7.48 -7.69 -16.07
C GLY A 142 -8.05 -8.90 -16.83
N ASP A 143 -7.97 -8.92 -18.17
CA ASP A 143 -8.62 -9.94 -19.01
C ASP A 143 -7.79 -11.22 -19.21
N THR A 144 -6.62 -11.29 -18.58
CA THR A 144 -5.80 -12.51 -18.59
C THR A 144 -6.44 -13.52 -17.63
N LYS A 145 -6.82 -14.71 -18.12
CA LYS A 145 -7.33 -15.88 -17.36
C LYS A 145 -6.35 -16.36 -16.26
N ALA A 146 -6.02 -15.52 -15.30
CA ALA A 146 -5.36 -15.92 -14.07
C ALA A 146 -6.41 -16.59 -13.19
N THR A 147 -6.13 -17.81 -12.76
CA THR A 147 -6.90 -18.48 -11.70
C THR A 147 -7.08 -17.49 -10.55
N SER A 148 -8.33 -17.20 -10.17
CA SER A 148 -8.65 -16.26 -9.09
C SER A 148 -7.95 -16.70 -7.82
N THR A 149 -6.80 -16.10 -7.53
CA THR A 149 -6.10 -16.29 -6.26
C THR A 149 -6.93 -15.56 -5.21
N GLY A 150 -7.29 -16.28 -4.15
CA GLY A 150 -8.08 -15.68 -3.08
C GLY A 150 -7.32 -14.54 -2.41
N PHE A 151 -7.99 -13.42 -2.16
CA PHE A 151 -7.51 -12.26 -1.45
C PHE A 151 -8.54 -11.77 -0.43
N ALA A 152 -8.06 -11.13 0.62
CA ALA A 152 -8.90 -10.41 1.58
C ALA A 152 -8.18 -9.13 2.02
N LEU A 153 -8.88 -8.01 1.89
CA LEU A 153 -8.47 -6.71 2.38
C LEU A 153 -9.47 -6.30 3.45
N TYR A 154 -8.99 -6.05 4.66
CA TYR A 154 -9.79 -5.57 5.77
C TYR A 154 -9.47 -4.11 6.06
N ASN A 155 -10.38 -3.41 6.74
CA ASN A 155 -10.19 -2.06 7.29
C ASN A 155 -9.55 -1.10 6.26
N ILE A 156 -10.26 -0.90 5.14
CA ILE A 156 -9.79 0.00 4.09
C ILE A 156 -10.22 1.41 4.49
N ALA A 157 -9.28 2.34 4.57
CA ALA A 157 -9.57 3.71 4.93
C ALA A 157 -8.82 4.73 4.06
N VAL A 158 -9.48 5.85 3.78
CA VAL A 158 -8.88 7.05 3.19
C VAL A 158 -9.12 8.19 4.16
N HIS A 159 -8.05 8.93 4.47
CA HIS A 159 -8.07 10.04 5.42
C HIS A 159 -7.62 11.33 4.74
N GLY A 160 -8.37 12.41 4.96
CA GLY A 160 -8.02 13.76 4.49
C GLY A 160 -7.75 13.87 2.99
N GLY A 161 -8.47 13.12 2.15
CA GLY A 161 -8.27 13.16 0.70
C GLY A 161 -8.76 14.46 0.05
N ALA A 162 -8.18 14.78 -1.11
CA ALA A 162 -8.55 15.92 -1.93
C ALA A 162 -8.62 15.51 -3.41
N LEU A 163 -9.57 16.08 -4.13
CA LEU A 163 -9.70 15.88 -5.57
C LEU A 163 -10.04 17.21 -6.24
N ASP A 164 -9.31 17.54 -7.29
CA ASP A 164 -9.62 18.64 -8.20
C ASP A 164 -10.05 18.08 -9.53
N PHE A 165 -11.27 18.41 -9.93
CA PHE A 165 -11.79 18.07 -11.24
C PHE A 165 -11.97 19.34 -12.06
N VAL A 166 -11.13 19.49 -13.09
CA VAL A 166 -11.16 20.64 -14.00
C VAL A 166 -11.92 20.24 -15.26
N ASP A 167 -13.10 20.81 -15.46
CA ASP A 167 -13.93 20.61 -16.65
C ASP A 167 -13.69 21.74 -17.66
N HIS A 168 -12.89 21.45 -18.69
CA HIS A 168 -12.65 22.40 -19.78
C HIS A 168 -13.85 22.54 -20.74
N SER A 169 -14.79 21.61 -20.74
CA SER A 169 -15.96 21.67 -21.63
C SER A 169 -16.93 22.79 -21.22
N VAL A 170 -17.04 23.04 -19.91
CA VAL A 170 -17.87 24.11 -19.34
C VAL A 170 -17.08 25.16 -18.55
N ASN A 171 -15.74 25.12 -18.60
CA ASN A 171 -14.84 25.99 -17.85
C ASN A 171 -15.18 26.08 -16.35
N ARG A 172 -15.34 24.92 -15.71
CA ARG A 172 -15.61 24.82 -14.27
C ARG A 172 -14.58 23.97 -13.58
N THR A 173 -14.39 24.24 -12.29
CA THR A 173 -13.57 23.40 -11.41
C THR A 173 -14.43 22.96 -10.25
N HIS A 174 -14.38 21.67 -9.96
CA HIS A 174 -15.03 21.05 -8.82
C HIS A 174 -13.96 20.56 -7.85
N GLU A 175 -14.10 20.97 -6.60
CA GLU A 175 -13.15 20.65 -5.55
C GLU A 175 -13.82 19.74 -4.52
N VAL A 176 -13.17 18.62 -4.23
CA VAL A 176 -13.46 17.76 -3.09
C VAL A 176 -12.32 17.93 -2.09
N ARG A 177 -12.67 18.16 -0.83
CA ARG A 177 -11.74 18.32 0.29
C ARG A 177 -12.19 17.47 1.47
N ASP A 178 -11.26 17.21 2.38
CA ASP A 178 -11.48 16.47 3.63
C ASP A 178 -12.18 15.12 3.40
N LEU A 179 -11.81 14.40 2.33
CA LEU A 179 -12.39 13.10 2.00
C LEU A 179 -12.00 12.07 3.06
N GLU A 180 -13.00 11.59 3.77
CA GLU A 180 -12.94 10.46 4.70
C GLU A 180 -13.78 9.32 4.12
N PHE A 181 -13.16 8.17 3.95
CA PHE A 181 -13.83 6.98 3.46
C PHE A 181 -13.37 5.76 4.22
N SER A 182 -14.30 4.91 4.68
CA SER A 182 -13.99 3.66 5.35
C SER A 182 -14.85 2.52 4.83
N LEU A 183 -14.22 1.36 4.60
CA LEU A 183 -14.89 0.10 4.29
C LEU A 183 -14.41 -1.02 5.22
N PRO A 184 -15.33 -1.87 5.71
CA PRO A 184 -14.97 -2.92 6.66
C PRO A 184 -14.10 -4.02 6.03
N PHE A 185 -14.45 -4.51 4.84
CA PHE A 185 -13.65 -5.50 4.11
C PHE A 185 -14.04 -5.60 2.63
N ILE A 186 -13.09 -6.04 1.80
CA ILE A 186 -13.30 -6.53 0.44
C ILE A 186 -12.58 -7.88 0.35
N SER A 187 -13.32 -8.96 0.06
CA SER A 187 -12.73 -10.30 -0.03
C SER A 187 -13.44 -11.19 -1.03
N ASN A 188 -12.67 -12.00 -1.76
CA ASN A 188 -13.18 -13.12 -2.56
C ASN A 188 -12.92 -14.49 -1.89
N LEU A 189 -12.46 -14.49 -0.62
CA LEU A 189 -12.34 -15.69 0.23
C LEU A 189 -13.67 -15.93 0.97
N LYS A 190 -13.97 -17.20 1.29
CA LYS A 190 -15.11 -17.55 2.15
C LYS A 190 -14.91 -16.87 3.52
N ALA A 191 -15.68 -15.81 3.77
CA ALA A 191 -15.48 -14.86 4.87
C ALA A 191 -15.46 -15.54 6.26
N GLN A 192 -14.41 -15.30 7.03
CA GLN A 192 -14.30 -15.69 8.44
C GLN A 192 -13.61 -14.59 9.26
N ARG A 193 -14.22 -13.41 9.41
CA ARG A 193 -13.82 -12.49 10.49
C ARG A 193 -14.93 -11.51 10.87
N GLN A 194 -14.96 -11.15 12.15
CA GLN A 194 -15.93 -10.24 12.76
C GLN A 194 -15.70 -8.81 12.28
N VAL A 195 -16.79 -8.14 11.89
CA VAL A 195 -16.82 -6.75 11.40
C VAL A 195 -16.51 -5.79 12.55
N LYS A 196 -15.49 -4.94 12.40
CA LYS A 196 -15.12 -3.91 13.40
C LYS A 196 -15.41 -2.47 12.98
N VAL A 197 -15.76 -2.23 11.71
CA VAL A 197 -15.86 -0.87 11.14
C VAL A 197 -17.21 -0.65 10.49
N VAL A 198 -17.79 0.53 10.72
CA VAL A 198 -18.99 1.00 10.01
C VAL A 198 -18.54 1.69 8.73
N PRO A 199 -19.14 1.36 7.57
CA PRO A 199 -18.83 2.07 6.34
C PRO A 199 -19.24 3.53 6.46
N ARG A 200 -18.35 4.45 6.09
CA ARG A 200 -18.61 5.90 6.12
C ARG A 200 -18.01 6.55 4.89
N LEU A 201 -18.70 7.55 4.37
CA LEU A 201 -18.22 8.45 3.34
C LEU A 201 -18.56 9.88 3.77
N ALA A 202 -17.53 10.71 3.95
CA ALA A 202 -17.68 12.12 4.28
C ALA A 202 -16.69 12.95 3.46
N PHE A 203 -17.10 14.14 3.04
CA PHE A 203 -16.26 15.07 2.27
C PHE A 203 -16.90 16.46 2.20
N ARG A 204 -16.15 17.44 1.70
CA ARG A 204 -16.65 18.76 1.32
C ARG A 204 -16.56 18.94 -0.19
N LEU A 205 -17.70 19.09 -0.87
CA LEU A 205 -17.79 19.37 -2.30
C LEU A 205 -18.10 20.85 -2.52
N ASN A 206 -17.17 21.58 -3.14
CA ASN A 206 -17.28 23.02 -3.39
C ASN A 206 -17.70 23.81 -2.12
N GLY A 207 -17.13 23.43 -0.97
CA GLY A 207 -17.45 24.01 0.34
C GLY A 207 -18.66 23.42 1.05
N SER A 208 -19.52 22.65 0.38
CA SER A 208 -20.70 22.00 0.97
C SER A 208 -20.33 20.66 1.59
N ALA A 209 -20.71 20.43 2.84
CA ALA A 209 -20.40 19.18 3.54
C ALA A 209 -21.39 18.05 3.17
N PHE A 210 -20.86 16.84 3.04
CA PHE A 210 -21.61 15.59 2.93
C PHE A 210 -21.08 14.60 3.99
N ASP A 211 -21.99 13.87 4.63
CA ASP A 211 -21.65 12.78 5.54
C ASP A 211 -22.73 11.70 5.45
N SER A 212 -22.31 10.44 5.32
CA SER A 212 -23.21 9.29 5.15
C SER A 212 -23.64 8.64 6.46
N LEU A 213 -23.27 9.21 7.62
CA LEU A 213 -23.57 8.69 8.96
C LEU A 213 -25.06 8.36 9.16
#